data_AF-A0A480AX03-F1
#
_entry.id   AF-A0A480AX03-F1
#
_cell.length_a   1.000
_cell.length_b   1.000
_cell.length_c   1.000
_cell.angle_alpha   90.00
_cell.angle_beta   90.00
_cell.angle_gamma   90.00
#
_symmetry.space_group_name_H-M   'P 1'
#
loop_
_entity.id
_entity.type
_entity.pdbx_description
1 polymer ?
#
loop_
_entity_poly.entity_id
_entity_poly.type
_entity_poly.pdbx_seq_one_letter_code
_entity_poly.pdbx_strand_id
1 'polypeptide(L)'
;MRHLACLTLSTLGLLTLDAHATVQITTQQQANLGFTVAADDLLQTALAGSQFTGDFARTGTAGAAALANGIYGGQGFQGPGGEAATADGSNTATFILQAGTGLGQDITAIATHAGWDGNRGGQAYTLSYATVADPLRFLPLATVFFNATTPGGNTNTRVLLTDSSGVLARQVHSLRFAFNDGLDYGFAGYREIDVFGVAAAVPEPATWALALAGAALVGLANRRAGRRAGRQPA
;
A
#
# COMPACT_ATOMS: atom_id res chain seq x y z
N MET A 1 45.64 -43.44 -6.82
CA MET A 1 45.45 -42.23 -6.00
C MET A 1 44.48 -41.32 -6.74
N ARG A 2 43.27 -41.16 -6.21
CA ARG A 2 42.18 -40.37 -6.80
C ARG A 2 42.31 -38.94 -6.29
N HIS A 3 42.47 -37.96 -7.18
CA HIS A 3 42.28 -36.56 -6.85
C HIS A 3 40.94 -36.09 -7.43
N LEU A 4 39.95 -35.97 -6.55
CA LEU A 4 38.74 -35.18 -6.78
C LEU A 4 39.13 -33.72 -6.62
N ALA A 5 38.91 -32.90 -7.66
CA ALA A 5 38.92 -31.46 -7.53
C ALA A 5 37.45 -30.97 -7.49
N CYS A 6 37.14 -30.31 -6.39
CA CYS A 6 35.85 -29.78 -5.98
C CYS A 6 35.37 -28.69 -6.95
N LEU A 7 34.19 -28.88 -7.53
CA LEU A 7 33.53 -27.86 -8.36
C LEU A 7 32.74 -26.95 -7.42
N THR A 8 33.28 -25.78 -7.09
CA THR A 8 32.56 -24.76 -6.31
C THR A 8 31.53 -24.08 -7.20
N LEU A 9 30.27 -24.46 -7.04
CA LEU A 9 29.13 -23.81 -7.67
C LEU A 9 28.83 -22.52 -6.89
N SER A 10 29.37 -21.39 -7.33
CA SER A 10 29.01 -20.08 -6.80
C SER A 10 27.64 -19.68 -7.35
N THR A 11 26.59 -19.87 -6.58
CA THR A 11 25.27 -19.27 -6.85
C THR A 11 25.39 -17.76 -6.71
N LEU A 12 25.47 -17.06 -7.83
CA LEU A 12 25.28 -15.62 -7.92
C LEU A 12 23.82 -15.34 -7.56
N GLY A 13 23.57 -14.98 -6.30
CA GLY A 13 22.27 -14.49 -5.87
C GLY A 13 21.97 -13.20 -6.61
N LEU A 14 21.13 -13.27 -7.63
CA LEU A 14 20.56 -12.11 -8.28
C LEU A 14 19.63 -11.43 -7.26
N LEU A 15 20.19 -10.55 -6.44
CA LEU A 15 19.40 -9.56 -5.71
C LEU A 15 18.81 -8.63 -6.75
N THR A 16 17.63 -8.97 -7.25
CA THR A 16 16.79 -8.00 -7.94
C THR A 16 16.43 -6.95 -6.89
N LEU A 17 17.15 -5.82 -6.89
CA LEU A 17 16.58 -4.60 -6.35
C LEU A 17 15.33 -4.35 -7.18
N ASP A 18 14.15 -4.63 -6.61
CA ASP A 18 12.90 -4.17 -7.18
C ASP A 18 13.01 -2.64 -7.22
N ALA A 19 13.29 -2.12 -8.42
CA ALA A 19 13.06 -0.73 -8.71
C ALA A 19 11.55 -0.54 -8.56
N HIS A 20 11.11 -0.10 -7.39
CA HIS A 20 9.73 0.36 -7.25
C HIS A 20 9.50 1.39 -8.34
N ALA A 21 8.53 1.11 -9.21
CA ALA A 21 8.04 2.09 -10.15
C ALA A 21 7.63 3.36 -9.38
N THR A 22 7.79 4.51 -10.03
CA THR A 22 7.62 5.80 -9.36
C THR A 22 6.14 6.03 -9.08
N VAL A 23 5.79 6.12 -7.79
CA VAL A 23 4.44 6.49 -7.34
C VAL A 23 4.01 7.78 -8.02
N GLN A 24 2.87 7.72 -8.70
CA GLN A 24 2.23 8.87 -9.33
C GLN A 24 1.29 9.52 -8.32
N ILE A 25 1.45 10.82 -8.11
CA ILE A 25 0.65 11.61 -7.18
C ILE A 25 -0.18 12.59 -8.00
N THR A 26 -1.51 12.46 -7.93
CA THR A 26 -2.45 13.39 -8.57
C THR A 26 -3.24 14.13 -7.49
N THR A 27 -3.26 15.45 -7.56
CA THR A 27 -3.97 16.31 -6.60
C THR A 27 -5.17 16.98 -7.25
N GLN A 28 -6.28 17.08 -6.53
CA GLN A 28 -7.47 17.83 -6.95
C GLN A 28 -7.96 18.71 -5.80
N GLN A 29 -8.51 19.88 -6.13
CA GLN A 29 -9.14 20.80 -5.20
C GLN A 29 -10.52 21.20 -5.71
N GLN A 30 -11.48 21.32 -4.80
CA GLN A 30 -12.82 21.82 -5.06
C GLN A 30 -13.24 22.81 -3.96
N ALA A 31 -13.91 23.88 -4.39
CA ALA A 31 -14.49 24.86 -3.49
C ALA A 31 -15.93 24.45 -3.17
N ASN A 32 -16.28 24.40 -1.89
CA ASN A 32 -17.66 24.15 -1.42
C ASN A 32 -18.33 22.89 -2.00
N LEU A 33 -17.53 21.91 -2.45
CA LEU A 33 -18.00 20.63 -2.95
C LEU A 33 -17.08 19.52 -2.43
N GLY A 34 -17.70 18.49 -1.85
CA GLY A 34 -16.98 17.34 -1.30
C GLY A 34 -16.76 16.28 -2.36
N PHE A 35 -15.87 15.34 -2.08
CA PHE A 35 -15.62 14.21 -2.97
C PHE A 35 -16.57 13.05 -2.66
N THR A 36 -16.85 12.25 -3.67
CA THR A 36 -17.37 10.90 -3.45
C THR A 36 -16.24 10.04 -2.90
N VAL A 37 -16.53 9.34 -1.81
CA VAL A 37 -15.61 8.40 -1.15
C VAL A 37 -16.13 6.98 -1.30
N ALA A 38 -15.23 6.00 -1.22
CA ALA A 38 -15.62 4.60 -1.23
C ALA A 38 -16.27 4.22 0.10
N ALA A 39 -17.17 3.23 0.07
CA ALA A 39 -17.77 2.66 1.27
C ALA A 39 -17.44 1.16 1.42
N ASP A 40 -16.68 0.60 0.48
CA ASP A 40 -16.39 -0.81 0.31
C ASP A 40 -14.92 -1.08 -0.03
N ASP A 41 -14.00 -0.25 0.47
CA ASP A 41 -12.57 -0.43 0.30
C ASP A 41 -11.93 -1.27 1.43
N LEU A 42 -10.60 -1.46 1.36
CA LEU A 42 -9.88 -2.29 2.31
C LEU A 42 -9.92 -1.75 3.74
N LEU A 43 -10.08 -0.44 3.93
CA LEU A 43 -10.19 0.18 5.25
C LEU A 43 -11.61 0.12 5.83
N GLN A 44 -12.69 -0.16 5.09
CA GLN A 44 -13.99 -0.43 5.73
C GLN A 44 -14.17 -1.92 6.05
N THR A 45 -13.41 -2.78 5.37
CA THR A 45 -13.55 -4.24 5.47
C THR A 45 -12.45 -4.92 6.30
N ALA A 46 -11.31 -4.27 6.52
CA ALA A 46 -10.17 -4.85 7.23
C ALA A 46 -9.48 -3.84 8.17
N LEU A 47 -10.03 -3.66 9.39
CA LEU A 47 -9.49 -2.74 10.40
C LEU A 47 -9.06 -3.37 11.72
N ALA A 48 -9.11 -4.70 11.86
CA ALA A 48 -8.90 -5.35 13.15
C ALA A 48 -7.51 -5.00 13.74
N GLY A 49 -7.51 -4.24 14.86
CA GLY A 49 -6.31 -3.87 15.59
C GLY A 49 -5.55 -2.64 15.06
N SER A 50 -6.15 -1.84 14.17
CA SER A 50 -5.55 -0.58 13.71
C SER A 50 -5.22 0.36 14.87
N GLN A 51 -4.11 1.09 14.74
CA GLN A 51 -3.51 1.87 15.83
C GLN A 51 -3.44 3.35 15.47
N PHE A 52 -3.83 4.19 16.41
CA PHE A 52 -3.83 5.64 16.25
C PHE A 52 -3.03 6.29 17.37
N THR A 53 -2.17 7.24 17.03
CA THR A 53 -1.40 8.05 17.97
C THR A 53 -1.69 9.52 17.71
N GLY A 54 -1.76 10.31 18.78
CA GLY A 54 -2.16 11.71 18.73
C GLY A 54 -3.66 11.91 18.90
N ASP A 55 -4.06 13.18 19.09
CA ASP A 55 -5.47 13.56 19.17
C ASP A 55 -5.99 13.89 17.77
N PHE A 56 -6.91 13.06 17.27
CA PHE A 56 -7.60 13.26 15.99
C PHE A 56 -8.91 14.05 16.11
N ALA A 57 -9.36 14.33 17.33
CA ALA A 57 -10.66 14.95 17.61
C ALA A 57 -10.52 16.41 18.08
N ARG A 58 -9.43 17.09 17.73
CA ARG A 58 -9.29 18.52 18.00
C ARG A 58 -10.50 19.25 17.43
N THR A 59 -10.97 20.27 18.13
CA THR A 59 -12.18 21.02 17.76
C THR A 59 -13.48 20.19 17.78
N GLY A 60 -13.47 19.02 18.44
CA GLY A 60 -14.65 18.20 18.70
C GLY A 60 -15.12 17.37 17.51
N THR A 61 -14.24 17.07 16.54
CA THR A 61 -14.60 16.30 15.34
C THR A 61 -14.83 14.82 15.62
N ALA A 62 -15.30 14.08 14.61
CA ALA A 62 -15.50 12.63 14.64
C ALA A 62 -14.24 11.83 15.02
N GLY A 63 -13.04 12.40 14.86
CA GLY A 63 -11.78 11.78 15.26
C GLY A 63 -11.29 10.76 14.25
N ALA A 64 -10.44 9.82 14.70
CA ALA A 64 -9.79 8.84 13.82
C ALA A 64 -10.77 7.93 13.05
N ALA A 65 -12.03 7.82 13.51
CA ALA A 65 -13.07 7.07 12.81
C ALA A 65 -13.37 7.64 11.42
N ALA A 66 -13.27 8.96 11.23
CA ALA A 66 -13.49 9.64 9.95
C ALA A 66 -12.36 9.43 8.93
N LEU A 67 -11.35 8.62 9.24
CA LEU A 67 -10.34 8.23 8.26
C LEU A 67 -10.78 7.05 7.40
N ALA A 68 -11.81 6.30 7.77
CA ALA A 68 -12.15 5.02 7.15
C ALA A 68 -13.61 4.59 7.39
N ASN A 69 -14.55 5.54 7.46
CA ASN A 69 -15.95 5.21 7.77
C ASN A 69 -16.87 5.26 6.54
N GLY A 70 -16.32 5.55 5.35
CA GLY A 70 -17.04 5.69 4.10
C GLY A 70 -17.91 6.94 4.02
N ILE A 71 -17.66 7.95 4.87
CA ILE A 71 -18.45 9.17 4.97
C ILE A 71 -17.55 10.39 4.83
N TYR A 72 -17.55 11.02 3.64
CA TYR A 72 -16.90 12.32 3.47
C TYR A 72 -17.55 13.42 4.32
N GLY A 73 -18.86 13.30 4.59
CA GLY A 73 -19.68 14.30 5.28
C GLY A 73 -20.13 15.46 4.37
N GLY A 74 -21.36 15.96 4.58
CA GLY A 74 -21.93 17.03 3.76
C GLY A 74 -21.25 18.40 3.98
N GLN A 75 -21.50 19.35 3.08
CA GLN A 75 -20.96 20.72 3.14
C GLN A 75 -21.22 21.46 4.46
N GLY A 76 -22.31 21.13 5.17
CA GLY A 76 -22.66 21.72 6.47
C GLY A 76 -21.89 21.15 7.67
N PHE A 77 -21.06 20.11 7.47
CA PHE A 77 -20.27 19.45 8.52
C PHE A 77 -18.76 19.65 8.34
N GLN A 78 -18.36 20.76 7.72
CA GLN A 78 -16.97 21.18 7.57
C GLN A 78 -16.68 22.26 8.61
N GLY A 79 -15.64 22.07 9.41
CA GLY A 79 -15.37 22.90 10.59
C GLY A 79 -15.52 22.14 11.92
N PRO A 80 -15.44 22.87 13.05
CA PRO A 80 -15.53 22.28 14.39
C PRO A 80 -16.77 21.40 14.58
N GLY A 81 -16.63 20.26 15.25
CA GLY A 81 -17.71 19.29 15.39
C GLY A 81 -18.03 18.47 14.14
N GLY A 82 -17.29 18.68 13.05
CA GLY A 82 -17.55 18.06 11.75
C GLY A 82 -17.04 16.62 11.60
N GLU A 83 -17.40 16.02 10.47
CA GLU A 83 -17.03 14.66 10.05
C GLU A 83 -15.57 14.59 9.59
N ALA A 84 -14.60 14.74 10.49
CA ALA A 84 -13.18 14.72 10.14
C ALA A 84 -12.28 14.15 11.24
N ALA A 85 -11.12 13.70 10.82
CA ALA A 85 -9.95 13.49 11.65
C ALA A 85 -9.02 14.71 11.50
N THR A 86 -8.85 15.47 12.57
CA THR A 86 -7.88 16.57 12.59
C THR A 86 -6.48 16.02 12.80
N ALA A 87 -5.52 16.38 11.94
CA ALA A 87 -4.18 15.81 12.06
C ALA A 87 -3.08 16.80 11.67
N ASP A 88 -1.95 16.69 12.38
CA ASP A 88 -0.69 17.41 12.19
C ASP A 88 0.52 16.50 12.45
N GLY A 89 1.73 17.07 12.61
CA GLY A 89 2.97 16.34 12.89
C GLY A 89 2.96 15.44 14.13
N SER A 90 1.97 15.58 15.02
CA SER A 90 1.84 14.74 16.22
C SER A 90 1.01 13.47 16.00
N ASN A 91 0.36 13.34 14.84
CA ASN A 91 -0.59 12.27 14.56
C ASN A 91 0.04 11.14 13.74
N THR A 92 -0.35 9.90 14.03
CA THR A 92 -0.03 8.74 13.18
C THR A 92 -1.22 7.79 13.15
N ALA A 93 -1.59 7.32 11.96
CA ALA A 93 -2.59 6.28 11.76
C ALA A 93 -1.94 5.06 11.10
N THR A 94 -2.02 3.90 11.75
CA THR A 94 -1.54 2.61 11.23
C THR A 94 -2.73 1.69 11.03
N PHE A 95 -3.06 1.43 9.76
CA PHE A 95 -4.12 0.52 9.36
C PHE A 95 -3.55 -0.87 9.15
N ILE A 96 -4.14 -1.87 9.82
CA ILE A 96 -3.76 -3.28 9.67
C ILE A 96 -4.75 -3.92 8.70
N LEU A 97 -4.30 -4.13 7.46
CA LEU A 97 -5.13 -4.65 6.35
C LEU A 97 -5.28 -6.17 6.38
N GLN A 98 -4.44 -6.85 7.15
CA GLN A 98 -4.54 -8.27 7.37
C GLN A 98 -4.25 -8.62 8.82
N ALA A 99 -5.22 -9.24 9.49
CA ALA A 99 -4.99 -9.97 10.73
C ALA A 99 -4.87 -11.47 10.42
N GLY A 100 -3.73 -12.10 10.76
CA GLY A 100 -3.56 -13.56 10.64
C GLY A 100 -2.70 -14.04 9.46
N THR A 101 -2.99 -15.24 8.95
CA THR A 101 -2.08 -16.08 8.14
C THR A 101 -2.19 -15.92 6.61
N GLY A 102 -2.78 -14.84 6.10
CA GLY A 102 -2.88 -14.58 4.66
C GLY A 102 -1.56 -14.06 4.04
N LEU A 103 -1.56 -13.81 2.73
CA LEU A 103 -0.39 -13.32 1.98
C LEU A 103 -0.28 -11.80 1.88
N GLY A 104 -1.15 -11.07 2.58
CA GLY A 104 -1.29 -9.62 2.51
C GLY A 104 -2.20 -9.17 1.37
N GLN A 105 -2.22 -7.87 1.15
CA GLN A 105 -2.95 -7.22 0.07
C GLN A 105 -1.96 -6.63 -0.94
N ASP A 106 -2.23 -6.81 -2.23
CA ASP A 106 -1.57 -6.05 -3.29
C ASP A 106 -2.34 -4.74 -3.49
N ILE A 107 -1.73 -3.62 -3.09
CA ILE A 107 -2.35 -2.30 -3.09
C ILE A 107 -2.18 -1.69 -4.48
N THR A 108 -3.28 -1.21 -5.06
CA THR A 108 -3.31 -0.69 -6.44
C THR A 108 -3.49 0.83 -6.46
N ALA A 109 -4.24 1.38 -5.52
CA ALA A 109 -4.45 2.82 -5.40
C ALA A 109 -4.77 3.22 -3.96
N ILE A 110 -4.43 4.45 -3.60
CA ILE A 110 -4.80 5.07 -2.32
C ILE A 110 -5.33 6.48 -2.62
N ALA A 111 -6.52 6.80 -2.15
CA ALA A 111 -7.08 8.14 -2.25
C ALA A 111 -7.28 8.73 -0.85
N THR A 112 -6.69 9.89 -0.60
CA THR A 112 -6.86 10.61 0.67
C THR A 112 -7.64 11.89 0.42
N HIS A 113 -8.60 12.10 1.30
CA HIS A 113 -9.59 13.15 1.19
C HIS A 113 -9.45 14.07 2.38
N ALA A 114 -9.39 15.38 2.13
CA ALA A 114 -9.41 16.39 3.18
C ALA A 114 -10.43 17.49 2.84
N GLY A 115 -10.92 18.15 3.87
CA GLY A 115 -12.00 19.11 3.76
C GLY A 115 -12.20 19.86 5.06
N TRP A 116 -12.21 21.19 4.99
CA TRP A 116 -12.46 22.05 6.15
C TRP A 116 -12.87 23.45 5.68
N ASP A 117 -12.58 24.47 6.47
CA ASP A 117 -12.65 25.88 6.09
C ASP A 117 -11.75 26.24 4.88
N GLY A 118 -11.72 27.52 4.53
CA GLY A 118 -10.97 28.05 3.39
C GLY A 118 -9.46 27.88 3.46
N ASN A 119 -8.89 27.42 4.58
CA ASN A 119 -7.45 27.37 4.74
C ASN A 119 -6.90 26.07 5.36
N ARG A 120 -7.75 25.11 5.70
CA ARG A 120 -7.36 23.81 6.29
C ARG A 120 -7.77 22.60 5.46
N GLY A 121 -8.00 22.80 4.16
CA GLY A 121 -8.26 21.72 3.21
C GLY A 121 -7.01 21.06 2.65
N GLY A 122 -5.82 21.48 3.07
CA GLY A 122 -4.55 20.88 2.63
C GLY A 122 -4.31 19.46 3.18
N GLN A 123 -3.24 18.83 2.71
CA GLN A 123 -2.81 17.49 3.13
C GLN A 123 -1.29 17.44 3.25
N ALA A 124 -0.79 16.89 4.35
CA ALA A 124 0.63 16.71 4.62
C ALA A 124 0.84 15.42 5.41
N TYR A 125 1.49 14.43 4.79
CA TYR A 125 1.81 13.14 5.43
C TYR A 125 2.91 12.38 4.69
N THR A 126 3.58 11.48 5.40
CA THR A 126 4.43 10.43 4.85
C THR A 126 3.71 9.10 4.97
N LEU A 127 3.57 8.42 3.85
CA LEU A 127 2.98 7.10 3.75
C LEU A 127 4.08 6.04 3.66
N SER A 128 3.92 5.02 4.50
CA SER A 128 4.78 3.84 4.53
C SER A 128 3.94 2.57 4.63
N TYR A 129 4.52 1.44 4.27
CA TYR A 129 3.87 0.13 4.36
C TYR A 129 4.80 -0.91 4.97
N ALA A 130 4.24 -1.92 5.63
CA ALA A 130 4.95 -3.12 6.03
C ALA A 130 4.36 -4.33 5.30
N THR A 131 5.19 -5.34 5.04
CA THR A 131 4.74 -6.57 4.37
C THR A 131 4.40 -7.66 5.38
N VAL A 132 3.68 -8.70 4.95
CA VAL A 132 3.46 -9.88 5.81
C VAL A 132 4.75 -10.61 6.18
N ALA A 133 5.80 -10.49 5.37
CA ALA A 133 7.10 -11.11 5.66
C ALA A 133 7.90 -10.37 6.74
N ASP A 134 7.68 -9.05 6.89
CA ASP A 134 8.32 -8.22 7.92
C ASP A 134 7.33 -7.13 8.40
N PRO A 135 6.33 -7.51 9.25
CA PRO A 135 5.22 -6.63 9.61
C PRO A 135 5.61 -5.48 10.55
N LEU A 136 6.84 -5.47 11.08
CA LEU A 136 7.35 -4.44 11.98
C LEU A 136 8.24 -3.42 11.26
N ARG A 137 8.67 -3.71 10.02
CA ARG A 137 9.52 -2.83 9.22
C ARG A 137 8.68 -2.07 8.19
N PHE A 138 8.62 -0.75 8.37
CA PHE A 138 7.94 0.13 7.44
C PHE A 138 8.88 0.65 6.35
N LEU A 139 8.52 0.36 5.11
CA LEU A 139 9.17 0.87 3.90
C LEU A 139 8.44 2.14 3.43
N PRO A 140 9.16 3.21 3.03
CA PRO A 140 8.54 4.43 2.53
C PRO A 140 7.84 4.15 1.19
N LEU A 141 6.64 4.71 1.01
CA LEU A 141 5.89 4.63 -0.24
C LEU A 141 5.80 5.99 -0.92
N ALA A 142 5.35 7.02 -0.19
CA ALA A 142 5.20 8.37 -0.72
C ALA A 142 5.30 9.42 0.39
N THR A 143 5.66 10.64 0.02
CA THR A 143 5.47 11.83 0.87
C THR A 143 4.58 12.81 0.13
N VAL A 144 3.52 13.25 0.79
CA VAL A 144 2.52 14.16 0.25
C VAL A 144 2.61 15.48 1.00
N PHE A 145 2.68 16.56 0.24
CA PHE A 145 2.49 17.92 0.72
C PHE A 145 1.69 18.70 -0.30
N PHE A 146 0.45 19.01 0.04
CA PHE A 146 -0.49 19.77 -0.78
C PHE A 146 -1.20 20.80 0.08
N ASN A 147 -0.64 22.01 0.15
CA ASN A 147 -1.18 23.11 0.96
C ASN A 147 -2.20 23.92 0.14
N ALA A 148 -3.45 23.44 0.13
CA ALA A 148 -4.53 24.04 -0.65
C ALA A 148 -5.38 24.99 0.19
N THR A 149 -5.78 26.12 -0.41
CA THR A 149 -6.67 27.13 0.19
C THR A 149 -7.71 27.62 -0.82
N THR A 150 -8.88 28.03 -0.32
CA THR A 150 -10.02 28.54 -1.08
C THR A 150 -10.54 29.80 -0.40
N PRO A 151 -10.39 30.98 -1.02
CA PRO A 151 -10.92 32.22 -0.46
C PRO A 151 -12.45 32.18 -0.34
N GLY A 152 -12.98 32.55 0.82
CA GLY A 152 -14.41 32.79 1.02
C GLY A 152 -15.31 31.54 1.02
N GLY A 153 -14.74 30.34 1.15
CA GLY A 153 -15.50 29.09 1.20
C GLY A 153 -14.68 27.95 1.78
N ASN A 154 -15.26 26.77 1.79
CA ASN A 154 -14.59 25.55 2.24
C ASN A 154 -13.59 25.04 1.19
N THR A 155 -12.43 24.56 1.65
CA THR A 155 -11.45 23.90 0.78
C THR A 155 -11.56 22.39 0.92
N ASN A 156 -11.78 21.71 -0.19
CA ASN A 156 -11.86 20.26 -0.26
C ASN A 156 -10.75 19.78 -1.19
N THR A 157 -9.98 18.78 -0.79
CA THR A 157 -8.92 18.20 -1.61
C THR A 157 -8.98 16.69 -1.67
N ARG A 158 -8.44 16.17 -2.77
CA ARG A 158 -8.17 14.76 -2.96
C ARG A 158 -6.73 14.59 -3.43
N VAL A 159 -6.02 13.66 -2.84
CA VAL A 159 -4.74 13.17 -3.35
C VAL A 159 -4.93 11.71 -3.73
N LEU A 160 -4.59 11.37 -4.96
CA LEU A 160 -4.64 10.01 -5.50
C LEU A 160 -3.21 9.53 -5.75
N LEU A 161 -2.85 8.43 -5.09
CA LEU A 161 -1.61 7.69 -5.32
C LEU A 161 -1.92 6.48 -6.21
N THR A 162 -1.21 6.36 -7.31
CA THR A 162 -1.24 5.20 -8.22
C THR A 162 0.17 4.83 -8.64
N ASP A 163 0.32 3.70 -9.30
CA ASP A 163 1.58 3.32 -9.92
C ASP A 163 1.39 2.98 -11.40
N SER A 164 2.42 3.27 -12.21
CA SER A 164 2.39 2.99 -13.66
C SER A 164 2.32 1.49 -14.00
N SER A 165 2.75 0.61 -13.10
CA SER A 165 2.60 -0.85 -13.21
C SER A 165 1.22 -1.35 -12.76
N GLY A 166 0.41 -0.49 -12.15
CA GLY A 166 -0.90 -0.82 -11.57
C GLY A 166 -0.85 -1.34 -10.13
N VAL A 167 0.33 -1.51 -9.52
CA VAL A 167 0.51 -1.95 -8.14
C VAL A 167 1.48 -1.02 -7.39
N LEU A 168 1.01 -0.39 -6.32
CA LEU A 168 1.80 0.48 -5.44
C LEU A 168 2.74 -0.33 -4.54
N ALA A 169 2.21 -1.38 -3.92
CA ALA A 169 2.94 -2.22 -2.97
C ALA A 169 2.33 -3.62 -2.94
N ARG A 170 3.18 -4.63 -2.79
CA ARG A 170 2.79 -6.04 -2.78
C ARG A 170 2.82 -6.63 -1.39
N GLN A 171 1.96 -7.62 -1.15
CA GLN A 171 1.93 -8.41 0.09
C GLN A 171 1.87 -7.53 1.35
N VAL A 172 1.10 -6.44 1.28
CA VAL A 172 1.00 -5.44 2.34
C VAL A 172 0.25 -6.02 3.52
N HIS A 173 0.87 -5.93 4.69
CA HIS A 173 0.27 -6.23 5.99
C HIS A 173 -0.39 -4.99 6.57
N SER A 174 0.33 -3.86 6.56
CA SER A 174 -0.14 -2.61 7.16
C SER A 174 0.30 -1.38 6.37
N LEU A 175 -0.51 -0.34 6.45
CA LEU A 175 -0.23 1.01 5.94
C LEU A 175 -0.09 1.95 7.12
N ARG A 176 0.88 2.85 7.08
CA ARG A 176 1.08 3.87 8.10
C ARG A 176 1.20 5.25 7.49
N PHE A 177 0.27 6.10 7.90
CA PHE A 177 0.23 7.53 7.63
C PHE A 177 0.81 8.26 8.84
N ALA A 178 2.03 8.77 8.68
CA ALA A 178 2.60 9.74 9.62
C ALA A 178 2.22 11.12 9.10
N PHE A 179 1.36 11.83 9.81
CA PHE A 179 0.95 13.18 9.41
C PHE A 179 2.07 14.17 9.70
N ASN A 180 2.16 15.23 8.90
CA ASN A 180 3.26 16.17 8.92
C ASN A 180 2.78 17.59 9.23
N ASP A 181 3.64 18.40 9.83
CA ASP A 181 3.45 19.84 9.99
C ASP A 181 3.70 20.61 8.67
N GLY A 182 3.46 21.92 8.68
CA GLY A 182 3.79 22.84 7.59
C GLY A 182 2.61 23.35 6.77
N LEU A 183 1.39 22.96 7.13
CA LEU A 183 0.16 23.57 6.59
C LEU A 183 -0.09 24.93 7.24
N ASP A 184 -0.70 25.86 6.50
CA ASP A 184 -0.84 27.28 6.87
C ASP A 184 -1.50 27.53 8.24
N TYR A 185 -2.27 26.57 8.74
CA TYR A 185 -3.02 26.67 10.01
C TYR A 185 -2.75 25.52 10.98
N GLY A 186 -1.61 24.85 10.80
CA GLY A 186 -1.06 23.88 11.74
C GLY A 186 -1.69 22.49 11.72
N PHE A 187 -2.86 22.29 11.10
CA PHE A 187 -3.47 20.96 10.90
C PHE A 187 -4.43 20.97 9.71
N ALA A 188 -4.80 19.78 9.24
CA ALA A 188 -5.86 19.56 8.26
C ALA A 188 -7.00 18.72 8.84
N GLY A 189 -8.20 18.89 8.26
CA GLY A 189 -9.32 17.98 8.46
C GLY A 189 -9.33 16.89 7.40
N TYR A 190 -8.80 15.70 7.72
CA TYR A 190 -8.91 14.52 6.86
C TYR A 190 -10.31 13.93 6.98
N ARG A 191 -10.90 13.59 5.84
CA ARG A 191 -12.34 13.25 5.71
C ARG A 191 -12.57 11.80 5.33
N GLU A 192 -11.60 11.17 4.67
CA GLU A 192 -11.58 9.74 4.39
C GLU A 192 -10.21 9.36 3.82
N ILE A 193 -9.82 8.10 4.00
CA ILE A 193 -8.75 7.45 3.29
C ILE A 193 -9.36 6.21 2.63
N ASP A 194 -9.34 6.17 1.30
CA ASP A 194 -9.75 5.00 0.55
C ASP A 194 -8.52 4.18 0.14
N VAL A 195 -8.52 2.87 0.40
CA VAL A 195 -7.44 1.96 0.00
C VAL A 195 -7.96 0.85 -0.89
N PHE A 196 -7.49 0.83 -2.14
CA PHE A 196 -7.86 -0.16 -3.13
C PHE A 196 -6.76 -1.20 -3.32
N GLY A 197 -7.18 -2.45 -3.46
CA GLY A 197 -6.27 -3.56 -3.68
C GLY A 197 -7.02 -4.88 -3.76
N VAL A 198 -6.25 -5.96 -3.91
CA VAL A 198 -6.76 -7.33 -3.94
C VAL A 198 -5.90 -8.22 -3.05
N ALA A 199 -6.45 -9.34 -2.61
CA ALA A 199 -5.67 -10.34 -1.87
C ALA A 199 -4.48 -10.79 -2.72
N ALA A 200 -3.28 -10.80 -2.11
CA ALA A 200 -2.07 -11.20 -2.81
C ALA A 200 -2.16 -12.67 -3.24
N ALA A 201 -1.78 -12.94 -4.49
CA ALA A 201 -1.86 -14.29 -5.05
C ALA A 201 -0.79 -15.22 -4.45
N VAL A 202 -1.15 -16.50 -4.29
CA VAL A 202 -0.18 -17.56 -3.96
C VAL A 202 0.72 -17.76 -5.19
N PRO A 203 2.05 -17.64 -5.07
CA PRO A 203 2.94 -18.01 -6.17
C PRO A 203 2.72 -19.49 -6.51
N GLU A 204 2.25 -19.81 -7.70
CA GLU A 204 1.89 -21.19 -8.06
C GLU A 204 3.12 -22.12 -7.95
N PRO A 205 3.09 -23.15 -7.08
CA PRO A 205 4.18 -24.12 -6.99
C PRO A 205 4.35 -24.96 -8.26
N ALA A 206 3.31 -24.99 -9.10
CA ALA A 206 3.21 -25.86 -10.27
C ALA A 206 4.24 -25.52 -11.36
N THR A 207 4.63 -24.26 -11.55
CA THR A 207 5.57 -23.90 -12.64
C THR A 207 6.95 -24.51 -12.43
N TRP A 208 7.45 -24.49 -11.19
CA TRP A 208 8.74 -25.10 -10.85
C TRP A 208 8.65 -26.62 -10.80
N ALA A 209 7.56 -27.16 -10.25
CA ALA A 209 7.35 -28.61 -10.23
C ALA A 209 7.23 -29.19 -11.64
N LEU A 210 6.53 -28.51 -12.56
CA LEU A 210 6.41 -28.91 -13.97
C LEU A 210 7.72 -28.70 -14.75
N ALA A 211 8.45 -27.62 -14.50
CA ALA A 211 9.76 -27.41 -15.11
C ALA A 211 10.78 -28.48 -14.69
N LEU A 212 10.82 -28.83 -13.40
CA LEU A 212 11.68 -29.88 -12.87
C LEU A 212 11.25 -31.28 -13.34
N ALA A 213 9.94 -31.56 -13.35
CA ALA A 213 9.40 -32.81 -13.89
C ALA A 213 9.69 -32.95 -15.40
N GLY A 214 9.56 -31.86 -16.16
CA GLY A 214 9.91 -31.80 -17.58
C GLY A 214 11.39 -32.06 -17.83
N ALA A 215 12.27 -31.41 -17.06
CA ALA A 215 13.72 -31.64 -17.15
C ALA A 215 14.12 -33.07 -16.78
N ALA A 216 13.49 -33.66 -15.75
CA ALA A 216 13.72 -35.05 -15.35
C ALA A 216 13.28 -36.05 -16.43
N LEU A 217 12.14 -35.82 -17.08
CA LEU A 217 11.64 -36.65 -18.18
C LEU A 217 12.58 -36.60 -19.40
N VAL A 218 13.07 -35.43 -19.79
CA VAL A 218 14.05 -35.26 -20.87
C VAL A 218 15.36 -35.98 -20.53
N GLY A 219 15.84 -35.85 -19.29
CA GLY A 219 17.03 -36.55 -18.82
C GLY A 219 16.89 -38.08 -18.87
N LEU A 220 15.73 -38.62 -18.52
CA LEU A 220 15.44 -40.05 -18.58
C LEU A 220 15.32 -40.56 -20.03
N ALA A 221 14.72 -39.78 -20.93
CA ALA A 221 14.63 -40.10 -22.36
C ALA A 221 16.01 -40.20 -23.01
N ASN A 222 16.89 -39.23 -22.76
CA ASN A 222 18.26 -39.22 -23.28
C ASN A 222 19.10 -40.40 -22.77
N ARG A 223 18.91 -40.81 -21.51
CA ARG A 223 19.57 -42.01 -20.94
C ARG A 223 19.12 -43.31 -21.61
N ARG A 224 17.86 -43.41 -22.02
CA ARG A 224 17.32 -44.59 -22.73
C ARG A 224 17.83 -44.66 -24.18
N ALA A 225 17.95 -43.52 -24.85
CA ALA A 225 18.49 -43.45 -26.21
C ALA A 225 19.98 -43.85 -26.27
N GLY A 226 20.80 -43.35 -25.35
CA GLY A 226 22.23 -43.71 -25.28
C GLY A 226 22.49 -45.19 -24.99
N ARG A 227 21.62 -45.85 -24.20
CA ARG A 227 21.72 -47.30 -23.92
C ARG A 227 21.33 -48.19 -25.10
N ARG A 228 20.50 -47.69 -26.04
CA ARG A 228 20.15 -48.42 -27.27
C ARG A 228 21.25 -48.30 -28.34
N ALA A 229 21.94 -47.17 -28.41
CA ALA A 229 23.03 -46.95 -29.36
C ALA A 229 24.30 -47.79 -29.04
N GLY A 230 24.51 -48.20 -27.78
CA GLY A 230 25.65 -49.03 -27.36
C GLY A 230 25.46 -50.54 -27.53
N ARG A 231 24.34 -51.00 -28.12
CA ARG A 231 24.04 -52.43 -28.30
C ARG A 231 24.06 -52.76 -29.80
N GLN A 232 25.25 -52.76 -30.41
CA GLN A 232 25.41 -53.43 -31.71
C GLN A 232 25.49 -54.95 -31.46
N PRO A 233 24.63 -55.76 -32.09
CA PRO A 233 24.80 -57.22 -32.06
C PRO A 233 26.04 -57.60 -32.87
N ALA A 234 26.75 -58.62 -32.36
CA ALA A 234 27.92 -59.24 -32.97
C ALA A 234 27.60 -59.88 -34.33
#